data_AF-A0A1M6GZ05-F1
#
_entry.id   AF-A0A1M6GZ05-F1
#
_cell.length_a   1.000
_cell.length_b   1.000
_cell.length_c   1.000
_cell.angle_alpha   90.00
_cell.angle_beta   90.00
_cell.angle_gamma   90.00
#
_symmetry.space_group_name_H-M   'P 1'
#
loop_
_entity.id
_entity.type
_entity.pdbx_description
1 polymer ?
#
loop_
_entity_poly.entity_id
_entity_poly.type
_entity_poly.pdbx_seq_one_letter_code
_entity_poly.pdbx_strand_id
1 'polypeptide(L)'
;MQKQLPFVSERVEKFLTENGWEKVYERPPGGHQTWQEYHQGFWELLTYSMEDNRHNCNLWHGSDAIKPEAVFSLRSIRAVLRWRGLAT
;
A
#
# COMPACT_ATOMS: atom_id res chain seq x y z
N MET A 1 -0.51 -9.27 29.29
CA MET A 1 -0.27 -8.25 28.25
C MET A 1 -0.81 -8.77 26.93
N GLN A 2 -1.92 -8.22 26.43
CA GLN A 2 -2.39 -8.52 25.06
C GLN A 2 -1.38 -7.90 24.09
N LYS A 3 -0.80 -8.72 23.19
CA LYS A 3 -0.01 -8.21 22.07
C LYS A 3 -0.97 -7.42 21.18
N GLN A 4 -0.81 -6.11 21.15
CA GLN A 4 -1.55 -5.25 20.24
C GLN A 4 -1.21 -5.72 18.82
N LEU A 5 -2.22 -6.17 18.09
CA LEU A 5 -2.03 -6.63 16.72
C LEU A 5 -1.70 -5.40 15.87
N PRO A 6 -0.63 -5.44 15.06
CA PRO A 6 -0.29 -4.31 14.20
C PRO A 6 -1.45 -4.00 13.27
N PHE A 7 -1.66 -2.71 13.04
CA PHE A 7 -2.76 -2.19 12.25
C PHE A 7 -2.66 -2.70 10.80
N VAL A 8 -3.78 -2.75 10.07
CA VAL A 8 -3.82 -3.34 8.71
C VAL A 8 -2.81 -2.67 7.79
N SER A 9 -2.67 -1.34 7.87
CA SER A 9 -1.68 -0.61 7.09
C SER A 9 -0.26 -1.09 7.42
N GLU A 10 0.15 -1.10 8.68
CA GLU A 10 1.50 -1.52 9.10
C GLU A 10 1.91 -2.89 8.56
N ARG A 11 0.98 -3.85 8.55
CA ARG A 11 1.24 -5.19 7.99
C ARG A 11 1.44 -5.16 6.47
N VAL A 12 0.61 -4.40 5.77
CA VAL A 12 0.69 -4.26 4.32
C VAL A 12 1.97 -3.51 3.92
N GLU A 13 2.30 -2.42 4.62
CA GLU A 13 3.53 -1.67 4.36
C GLU A 13 4.77 -2.52 4.58
N LYS A 14 4.80 -3.29 5.68
CA LYS A 14 5.87 -4.24 5.95
C LYS A 14 5.99 -5.30 4.84
N PHE A 15 4.88 -5.91 4.43
CA PHE A 15 4.88 -6.90 3.36
C PHE A 15 5.41 -6.33 2.03
N LEU A 16 4.97 -5.14 1.65
CA LEU A 16 5.41 -4.49 0.41
C LEU A 16 6.90 -4.16 0.46
N THR A 17 7.37 -3.53 1.53
CA THR A 17 8.80 -3.19 1.70
C THR A 17 9.70 -4.43 1.71
N GLU A 18 9.31 -5.51 2.38
CA GLU A 18 10.03 -6.81 2.35
C GLU A 18 10.09 -7.45 0.96
N ASN A 19 9.23 -7.03 0.03
CA ASN A 19 9.21 -7.50 -1.36
C ASN A 19 9.77 -6.45 -2.34
N GLY A 20 10.56 -5.50 -1.85
CA GLY A 20 11.30 -4.55 -2.68
C GLY A 20 10.46 -3.40 -3.24
N TRP A 21 9.25 -3.19 -2.72
CA TRP A 21 8.47 -2.00 -3.03
C TRP A 21 8.99 -0.81 -2.23
N GLU A 22 9.13 0.34 -2.89
CA GLU A 22 9.60 1.58 -2.28
C GLU A 22 8.41 2.48 -1.96
N LYS A 23 8.28 2.95 -0.72
CA LYS A 23 7.25 3.93 -0.35
C LYS A 23 7.60 5.28 -0.98
N VAL A 24 6.75 5.79 -1.85
CA VAL A 24 6.96 7.06 -2.59
C VAL A 24 6.02 8.16 -2.13
N TYR A 25 4.96 7.80 -1.40
CA TYR A 25 4.04 8.74 -0.80
C TYR A 25 3.43 8.16 0.48
N GLU A 26 3.30 9.02 1.47
CA GLU A 26 2.57 8.77 2.70
C GLU A 26 1.70 9.98 3.01
N ARG A 27 0.43 9.75 3.32
CA ARG A 27 -0.50 10.81 3.69
C ARG A 27 -0.09 11.39 5.06
N PRO A 28 0.00 12.72 5.21
CA PRO A 28 0.28 13.33 6.50
C PRO A 28 -0.80 13.01 7.54
N PRO A 29 -0.43 12.76 8.82
CA PRO A 29 -1.35 12.32 9.87
C PRO A 29 -2.44 13.34 10.24
N GLY A 30 -2.30 14.61 9.83
CA GLY A 30 -3.29 15.67 10.07
C GLY A 30 -4.51 15.66 9.14
N GLY A 31 -4.52 14.83 8.10
CA GLY A 31 -5.64 14.72 7.15
C GLY A 31 -6.81 13.84 7.65
N HIS A 32 -6.65 13.13 8.77
CA HIS A 32 -7.63 12.15 9.22
C HIS A 32 -8.90 12.74 9.84
N GLN A 33 -8.84 13.92 10.47
CA GLN A 33 -9.96 14.44 11.26
C GLN A 33 -11.19 14.82 10.45
N THR A 34 -11.03 15.26 9.20
CA THR A 34 -12.17 15.67 8.36
C THR A 34 -12.92 14.48 7.76
N TRP A 35 -12.35 13.27 7.80
CA TRP A 35 -12.86 12.11 7.06
C TRP A 35 -13.33 10.96 7.97
N GLN A 36 -12.98 10.98 9.26
CA GLN A 36 -13.48 10.00 10.23
C GLN A 36 -15.01 10.01 10.38
N GLU A 37 -15.68 11.09 9.99
CA GLU A 37 -17.15 11.19 10.01
C GLU A 37 -17.83 10.43 8.86
N TYR A 38 -17.08 10.02 7.84
CA TYR A 38 -17.62 9.44 6.62
C TYR A 38 -17.03 8.04 6.35
N HIS A 39 -17.88 7.02 6.48
CA HIS A 39 -17.82 5.68 5.88
C HIS A 39 -17.36 4.47 6.73
N GLN A 40 -18.11 3.38 6.50
CA GLN A 40 -17.85 2.01 6.97
C GLN A 40 -16.50 1.54 6.40
N GLY A 41 -15.48 1.49 7.26
CA GLY A 41 -14.07 1.37 6.87
C GLY A 41 -13.69 -0.02 6.38
N PHE A 42 -13.25 -0.09 5.13
CA PHE A 42 -12.50 -1.23 4.59
C PHE A 42 -11.19 -0.72 3.97
N TRP A 43 -10.18 -1.58 3.95
CA TRP A 43 -8.89 -1.29 3.33
C TRP A 43 -8.87 -1.86 1.91
N GLU A 44 -8.43 -1.06 0.94
CA GLU A 44 -8.23 -1.53 -0.43
C GLU A 44 -6.77 -1.44 -0.83
N LEU A 45 -6.30 -2.46 -1.55
CA LEU A 45 -4.98 -2.50 -2.14
C LEU A 45 -5.11 -2.59 -3.65
N LEU A 46 -4.67 -1.55 -4.36
CA LEU A 46 -4.79 -1.46 -5.82
C LEU A 46 -3.41 -1.41 -6.45
N THR A 47 -3.14 -2.32 -7.38
CA THR A 47 -1.85 -2.40 -8.08
C THR A 47 -2.02 -2.13 -9.57
N TYR A 48 -1.19 -1.26 -10.13
CA TYR A 48 -1.25 -0.82 -11.52
C TYR A 48 0.11 -0.92 -12.19
N SER A 49 0.14 -1.36 -13.44
CA SER A 49 1.33 -1.31 -14.28
C SER A 49 1.43 0.04 -14.96
N MET A 50 2.62 0.64 -14.92
CA MET A 50 2.94 1.91 -15.54
C MET A 50 3.59 1.67 -16.91
N GLU A 51 3.55 2.68 -17.78
CA GLU A 51 4.11 2.61 -19.14
C GLU A 51 5.62 2.33 -19.17
N ASP A 52 6.35 2.72 -18.12
CA ASP A 52 7.80 2.52 -17.96
C ASP A 52 8.17 1.15 -17.33
N ASN A 53 7.23 0.20 -17.32
CA ASN A 53 7.30 -1.11 -16.65
C ASN A 53 7.37 -1.07 -15.12
N ARG A 54 7.27 0.10 -14.49
CA ARG A 54 7.11 0.21 -13.03
C ARG A 54 5.71 -0.23 -12.64
N HIS A 55 5.53 -0.58 -11.38
CA HIS A 55 4.26 -0.95 -10.80
C HIS A 55 4.01 -0.05 -9.61
N ASN A 56 2.81 0.51 -9.52
CA ASN A 56 2.39 1.29 -8.35
C ASN A 56 1.38 0.49 -7.54
N CYS A 57 1.50 0.55 -6.22
CA CYS A 57 0.58 -0.07 -5.28
C CYS A 57 0.05 1.01 -4.35
N ASN A 58 -1.26 1.24 -4.40
CA ASN A 58 -1.94 2.26 -3.61
C ASN A 58 -2.73 1.56 -2.50
N LEU A 59 -2.50 2.00 -1.26
CA LEU A 59 -3.26 1.57 -0.09
C LEU A 59 -4.30 2.65 0.24
N TRP A 60 -5.57 2.25 0.27
CA TRP A 60 -6.71 3.13 0.55
C TRP A 60 -7.46 2.68 1.80
N HIS A 61 -8.11 3.64 2.45
CA HIS A 61 -8.99 3.39 3.59
C HIS A 61 -10.33 4.10 3.34
N GLY A 62 -11.37 3.31 3.09
CA GLY A 62 -12.71 3.79 2.71
C GLY A 62 -12.85 4.13 1.22
N SER A 63 -14.09 4.05 0.73
CA SER A 63 -14.46 4.20 -0.69
C SER A 63 -14.35 5.62 -1.25
N ASP A 64 -14.42 6.63 -0.39
CA ASP A 64 -14.58 8.05 -0.79
C ASP A 64 -13.30 8.88 -0.62
N ALA A 65 -12.17 8.21 -0.40
CA ALA A 65 -10.88 8.87 -0.27
C ALA A 65 -10.45 9.49 -1.61
N ILE A 66 -10.12 10.79 -1.61
CA ILE A 66 -9.62 11.52 -2.80
C ILE A 66 -8.15 11.17 -3.11
N LYS A 67 -7.41 10.69 -2.11
CA LYS A 67 -6.00 10.27 -2.23
C LYS A 67 -5.77 8.99 -1.41
N PRO A 68 -4.80 8.16 -1.79
CA PRO A 68 -4.43 6.99 -1.01
C PRO A 68 -3.81 7.40 0.34
N GLU A 69 -3.79 6.47 1.29
CA GLU A 69 -3.05 6.58 2.55
C GLU A 69 -1.55 6.42 2.32
N ALA A 70 -1.17 5.48 1.46
CA ALA A 70 0.22 5.28 1.04
C ALA A 70 0.30 4.83 -0.42
N VAL A 71 1.40 5.21 -1.08
CA VAL A 71 1.74 4.71 -2.42
C VAL A 71 3.13 4.10 -2.38
N PHE A 72 3.24 2.94 -2.99
CA PHE A 72 4.48 2.21 -3.18
C PHE A 72 4.77 2.06 -4.66
N SER A 73 6.03 2.11 -5.04
CA SER A 73 6.52 1.91 -6.39
C SER A 73 7.47 0.71 -6.42
N LEU A 74 7.31 -0.14 -7.42
CA LEU A 74 8.20 -1.25 -7.71
C LEU A 74 8.73 -1.11 -9.12
N ARG A 75 10.05 -1.21 -9.29
CA ARG A 75 10.68 -1.07 -10.60
C ARG A 75 10.20 -2.12 -11.61
N SER A 76 9.97 -3.35 -11.17
CA SER A 76 9.46 -4.43 -12.00
C SER A 76 8.96 -5.60 -11.14
N ILE A 77 7.69 -5.99 -11.31
CA ILE A 77 7.16 -7.19 -10.66
C ILE A 77 7.90 -8.46 -11.09
N ARG A 78 8.43 -8.49 -12.32
CA ARG A 78 9.19 -9.65 -12.83
C ARG A 78 10.44 -9.92 -12.01
N ALA A 79 11.13 -8.88 -11.53
CA ALA A 79 12.31 -9.04 -10.69
C ALA A 79 11.96 -9.72 -9.36
N VAL A 80 10.84 -9.31 -8.74
CA VAL A 80 10.34 -9.92 -7.50
C VAL A 80 9.92 -11.37 -7.73
N LEU A 81 9.17 -11.65 -8.81
CA LEU A 81 8.75 -13.01 -9.14
C LEU A 81 9.95 -13.94 -9.39
N ARG A 82 10.98 -13.47 -10.09
CA ARG A 82 12.22 -14.23 -10.30
C ARG A 82 12.97 -14.51 -9.00
N TRP A 83 13.12 -13.50 -8.14
CA TRP A 83 13.75 -13.68 -6.83
C TRP A 83 13.00 -14.70 -5.96
N ARG A 84 11.68 -14.75 -6.07
CA ARG A 84 10.82 -15.74 -5.40
C ARG A 84 10.76 -17.10 -6.10
N GLY A 85 11.40 -17.28 -7.26
CA GLY A 85 11.33 -18.52 -8.05
C GLY A 85 9.96 -18.79 -8.70
N LEU A 86 9.14 -17.75 -8.86
CA LEU A 86 7.79 -17.81 -9.43
C LEU A 86 7.74 -17.46 -10.93
N ALA A 87 8.87 -17.02 -11.49
CA ALA A 87 9.02 -16.74 -12.92
C ALA A 87 10.45 -17.07 -13.37
N THR A 88 10.60 -17.40 -14.64
CA THR A 88 11.88 -17.72 -15.31
C THR A 88 12.60 -16.50 -15.89
#